data_AF-E8M475-F1
#
_entry.id   AF-E8M475-F1
#
_cell.length_a   1.000
_cell.length_b   1.000
_cell.length_c   1.000
_cell.angle_alpha   90.00
_cell.angle_beta   90.00
_cell.angle_gamma   90.00
#
_symmetry.space_group_name_H-M   'P 1'
#
loop_
_entity.id
_entity.type
_entity.pdbx_description
1 polymer ?
#
loop_
_entity_poly.entity_id
_entity_poly.type
_entity_poly.pdbx_seq_one_letter_code
_entity_poly.pdbx_strand_id
1 'polypeptide(L)'
;MSDKLSTTALAKLRQQDAKSLFTELKQAGYINRHEDNWVLTEMGAKFGGEYVTHSQYGKFIVWPENLLIDHSASSGQRLSATQIGQRFSLPAKKINQLLQELGWITRHEQGWQVTASGATVGGQQREDKESKAQFVVWHDTVIRNKRLKQSVVEFSGQDAEAHATDKSLSSFRQKFEAKHRTLDGHYVRSKGELIIDNWLYMNGIVHAYDRQLPIEQDVLSDFYLPAGKVYLQYWGDEQGSTSEQQRETITAIYAEHEFALIDIYPEDIEHLDERLPSKLREFGIKAY
;
A
#
# COMPACT_ATOMS: atom_id res chain seq x y z
N MET A 1 28.07 7.05 -10.66
CA MET A 1 26.64 7.39 -10.55
C MET A 1 26.05 7.12 -11.91
N SER A 2 24.97 6.33 -12.04
CA SER A 2 24.36 6.17 -13.36
C SER A 2 23.73 7.51 -13.74
N ASP A 3 24.05 8.01 -14.93
CA ASP A 3 23.45 9.24 -15.43
C ASP A 3 21.97 8.97 -15.70
N LYS A 4 21.11 9.35 -14.75
CA LYS A 4 19.66 9.26 -14.91
C LYS A 4 19.15 10.50 -15.61
N LEU A 5 18.29 10.30 -16.58
CA LEU A 5 17.76 11.35 -17.45
C LEU A 5 16.28 11.54 -17.19
N SER A 6 15.81 12.79 -17.22
CA SER A 6 14.38 13.08 -17.29
C SER A 6 13.77 12.45 -18.55
N THR A 7 12.46 12.18 -18.57
CA THR A 7 11.80 11.63 -19.76
C THR A 7 12.06 12.45 -21.02
N THR A 8 12.09 13.79 -20.93
CA THR A 8 12.42 14.67 -22.06
C THR A 8 13.88 14.52 -22.51
N ALA A 9 14.83 14.40 -21.58
CA ALA A 9 16.24 14.19 -21.91
C ALA A 9 16.48 12.80 -22.51
N LEU A 10 15.81 11.77 -21.98
CA LEU A 10 15.85 10.41 -22.52
C LEU A 10 15.24 10.34 -23.93
N ALA A 11 14.15 11.06 -24.19
CA ALA A 11 13.56 11.16 -25.53
C ALA A 11 14.55 11.78 -26.52
N LYS A 12 15.24 12.86 -26.13
CA LYS A 12 16.26 13.50 -26.95
C LYS A 12 17.45 12.57 -27.24
N LEU A 13 17.92 11.83 -26.23
CA LEU A 13 19.00 10.83 -26.39
C LEU A 13 18.60 9.75 -27.39
N ARG A 14 17.33 9.30 -27.36
CA ARG A 14 16.75 8.32 -28.28
C ARG A 14 16.32 8.89 -29.62
N GLN A 15 16.56 10.18 -29.86
CA GLN A 15 16.13 10.89 -31.09
C GLN A 15 14.63 10.72 -31.39
N GLN A 16 13.81 10.69 -30.34
CA GLN A 16 12.36 10.59 -30.46
C GLN A 16 11.65 11.79 -29.86
N ASP A 17 10.39 11.99 -30.24
CA ASP A 17 9.54 13.02 -29.66
C ASP A 17 9.19 12.68 -28.20
N ALA A 18 9.24 13.69 -27.32
CA ALA A 18 9.00 13.49 -25.89
C ALA A 18 7.57 13.00 -25.59
N LYS A 19 6.57 13.49 -26.32
CA LYS A 19 5.17 13.04 -26.16
C LYS A 19 5.01 11.58 -26.58
N SER A 20 5.76 11.11 -27.58
CA SER A 20 5.83 9.69 -27.93
C SER A 20 6.34 8.86 -26.76
N LEU A 21 7.48 9.22 -26.18
CA LEU A 21 8.05 8.49 -25.04
C LEU A 21 7.13 8.48 -23.82
N PHE A 22 6.50 9.61 -23.49
CA PHE A 22 5.48 9.63 -22.42
C PHE A 22 4.30 8.69 -22.69
N THR A 23 3.90 8.57 -23.96
CA THR A 23 2.82 7.66 -24.37
C THR A 23 3.25 6.20 -24.23
N GLU A 24 4.47 5.87 -24.67
CA GLU A 24 5.05 4.53 -24.54
C GLU A 24 5.19 4.10 -23.08
N LEU A 25 5.75 4.95 -22.22
CA LEU A 25 5.88 4.67 -20.78
C LEU A 25 4.51 4.49 -20.12
N LYS A 26 3.51 5.29 -20.51
CA LYS A 26 2.15 5.16 -20.00
C LYS A 26 1.48 3.86 -20.48
N GLN A 27 1.75 3.43 -21.70
CA GLN A 27 1.21 2.20 -22.29
C GLN A 27 1.87 0.95 -21.70
N ALA A 28 3.17 1.01 -21.39
CA ALA A 28 3.88 -0.05 -20.66
C ALA A 28 3.49 -0.09 -19.17
N GLY A 29 2.74 0.92 -18.68
CA GLY A 29 2.31 1.03 -17.30
C GLY A 29 3.39 1.53 -16.35
N TYR A 30 4.48 2.11 -16.85
CA TYR A 30 5.60 2.62 -16.05
C TYR A 30 5.28 3.97 -15.40
N ILE A 31 4.39 4.72 -16.03
CA ILE A 31 3.87 5.97 -15.48
C ILE A 31 2.35 6.01 -15.60
N ASN A 32 1.75 6.82 -14.75
CA ASN A 32 0.33 7.05 -14.70
C ASN A 32 0.01 8.55 -14.58
N ARG A 33 -1.26 8.92 -14.77
CA ARG A 33 -1.73 10.30 -14.66
C ARG A 33 -2.70 10.41 -13.48
N HIS A 34 -2.41 11.30 -12.54
CA HIS A 34 -3.22 11.60 -11.36
C HIS A 34 -3.16 13.10 -11.09
N GLU A 35 -4.31 13.77 -10.91
CA GLU A 35 -4.40 15.22 -10.63
C GLU A 35 -3.49 16.08 -11.50
N ASP A 36 -3.52 15.86 -12.81
CA ASP A 36 -2.67 16.56 -13.77
C ASP A 36 -1.14 16.47 -13.51
N ASN A 37 -0.71 15.43 -12.81
CA ASN A 37 0.69 15.08 -12.60
C ASN A 37 1.01 13.68 -13.13
N TRP A 38 2.26 13.51 -13.59
CA TRP A 38 2.79 12.19 -13.92
C TRP A 38 3.24 11.51 -12.65
N VAL A 39 2.70 10.33 -12.40
CA VAL A 39 3.02 9.48 -11.25
C VAL A 39 3.84 8.31 -11.75
N LEU A 40 5.02 8.11 -11.16
CA LEU A 40 5.81 6.89 -11.33
C LEU A 40 5.04 5.72 -10.71
N THR A 41 4.83 4.67 -11.48
CA THR A 41 4.18 3.46 -10.95
C THR A 41 5.20 2.53 -10.31
N GLU A 42 4.72 1.57 -9.50
CA GLU A 42 5.56 0.49 -8.99
C GLU A 42 6.25 -0.29 -10.13
N MET A 43 5.55 -0.49 -11.25
CA MET A 43 6.15 -1.11 -12.44
C MET A 43 7.27 -0.25 -13.02
N GLY A 44 7.08 1.07 -13.13
CA GLY A 44 8.11 1.98 -13.60
C GLY A 44 9.34 1.99 -12.69
N ALA A 45 9.12 1.96 -11.38
CA ALA A 45 10.19 1.88 -10.39
C ALA A 45 11.05 0.61 -10.58
N LYS A 46 10.44 -0.55 -10.88
CA LYS A 46 11.18 -1.79 -11.20
C LYS A 46 12.10 -1.68 -12.41
N PHE A 47 11.72 -0.86 -13.39
CA PHE A 47 12.55 -0.59 -14.57
C PHE A 47 13.52 0.58 -14.36
N GLY A 48 13.73 1.00 -13.11
CA GLY A 48 14.76 1.97 -12.70
C GLY A 48 14.29 3.42 -12.66
N GLY A 49 12.98 3.66 -12.82
CA GLY A 49 12.38 4.98 -12.64
C GLY A 49 12.51 5.44 -11.19
N GLU A 50 12.86 6.71 -10.99
CA GLU A 50 12.96 7.32 -9.66
C GLU A 50 12.47 8.77 -9.69
N TYR A 51 12.12 9.30 -8.53
CA TYR A 51 11.86 10.72 -8.38
C TYR A 51 13.13 11.48 -8.03
N VAL A 52 13.32 12.63 -8.68
CA VAL A 52 14.35 13.62 -8.32
C VAL A 52 13.66 14.97 -8.09
N THR A 53 14.09 15.68 -7.04
CA THR A 53 13.62 17.03 -6.74
C THR A 53 14.64 18.05 -7.21
N HIS A 54 14.21 19.00 -8.04
CA HIS A 54 15.03 20.12 -8.49
C HIS A 54 14.45 21.44 -8.02
N SER A 55 15.30 22.36 -7.59
CA SER A 55 14.91 23.67 -7.01
C SER A 55 13.98 24.49 -7.91
N GLN A 56 14.21 24.44 -9.22
CA GLN A 56 13.42 25.20 -10.22
C GLN A 56 12.18 24.45 -10.75
N TYR A 57 12.20 23.12 -10.82
CA TYR A 57 11.21 22.33 -11.57
C TYR A 57 10.37 21.41 -10.69
N GLY A 58 10.63 21.38 -9.38
CA GLY A 58 9.94 20.50 -8.44
C GLY A 58 10.36 19.04 -8.59
N LYS A 59 9.46 18.14 -8.18
CA LYS A 59 9.64 16.68 -8.22
C LYS A 59 9.28 16.15 -9.61
N PHE A 60 10.19 15.42 -10.25
CA PHE A 60 9.96 14.80 -11.56
C PHE A 60 10.61 13.42 -11.65
N ILE A 61 10.24 12.65 -12.69
CA ILE A 61 10.67 11.28 -12.88
C ILE A 61 11.92 11.23 -13.76
N VAL A 62 12.93 10.48 -13.31
CA VAL A 62 14.15 10.18 -14.06
C VAL A 62 14.29 8.68 -14.33
N TRP A 63 15.05 8.34 -15.36
CA TRP A 63 15.20 6.99 -15.88
C TRP A 63 16.67 6.69 -16.20
N PRO A 64 17.10 5.43 -16.14
CA PRO A 64 18.41 5.06 -16.65
C PRO A 64 18.47 5.26 -18.18
N GLU A 65 19.64 5.64 -18.72
CA GLU A 65 19.81 5.87 -20.17
C GLU A 65 19.41 4.64 -21.01
N ASN A 66 19.75 3.45 -20.49
CA ASN A 66 19.46 2.15 -21.10
C ASN A 66 18.08 1.58 -20.71
N LEU A 67 17.10 2.42 -20.32
CA LEU A 67 15.75 1.99 -19.93
C LEU A 67 15.14 1.00 -20.94
N LEU A 68 14.76 -0.19 -20.48
CA LEU A 68 14.04 -1.14 -21.31
C LEU A 68 12.53 -0.93 -21.14
N ILE A 69 11.84 -0.64 -22.24
CA ILE A 69 10.38 -0.54 -22.27
C ILE A 69 9.83 -1.86 -22.82
N ASP A 70 9.23 -2.67 -21.95
CA ASP A 70 8.64 -3.93 -22.36
C ASP A 70 7.24 -3.71 -22.93
N HIS A 71 7.18 -3.48 -24.24
CA HIS A 71 5.90 -3.33 -24.97
C HIS A 71 5.08 -4.63 -25.02
N SER A 72 5.68 -5.78 -24.73
CA SER A 72 4.98 -7.08 -24.73
C SER A 72 4.36 -7.41 -23.38
N ALA A 73 4.90 -6.85 -22.30
CA ALA A 73 4.39 -7.08 -20.97
C ALA A 73 2.96 -6.58 -20.80
N SER A 74 2.51 -5.53 -21.49
CA SER A 74 1.20 -4.94 -21.28
C SER A 74 0.53 -4.57 -22.60
N SER A 75 -0.79 -4.74 -22.66
CA SER A 75 -1.62 -4.26 -23.76
C SER A 75 -1.96 -2.76 -23.65
N GLY A 76 -1.63 -2.12 -22.53
CA GLY A 76 -1.99 -0.74 -22.22
C GLY A 76 -3.48 -0.54 -21.90
N GLN A 77 -4.25 -1.62 -21.84
CA GLN A 77 -5.69 -1.57 -21.63
C GLN A 77 -6.04 -1.07 -20.24
N ARG A 78 -7.24 -0.48 -20.14
CA ARG A 78 -7.83 -0.03 -18.88
C ARG A 78 -8.96 -0.96 -18.51
N LEU A 79 -8.85 -1.56 -17.34
CA LEU A 79 -9.80 -2.53 -16.80
C LEU A 79 -10.69 -1.86 -15.75
N SER A 80 -11.99 -2.05 -15.87
CA SER A 80 -12.95 -1.77 -14.80
C SER A 80 -12.87 -2.83 -13.70
N ALA A 81 -13.44 -2.54 -12.52
CA ALA A 81 -13.58 -3.52 -11.44
C ALA A 81 -14.31 -4.80 -11.90
N THR A 82 -15.25 -4.70 -12.85
CA THR A 82 -15.93 -5.85 -13.45
C THR A 82 -14.99 -6.73 -14.26
N GLN A 83 -14.16 -6.12 -15.10
CA GLN A 83 -13.19 -6.86 -15.92
C GLN A 83 -12.08 -7.49 -15.07
N ILE A 84 -11.63 -6.79 -14.02
CA ILE A 84 -10.73 -7.37 -13.02
C ILE A 84 -11.40 -8.55 -12.33
N GLY A 85 -12.66 -8.39 -11.91
CA GLY A 85 -13.46 -9.43 -11.28
C GLY A 85 -13.62 -10.68 -12.13
N GLN A 86 -13.84 -10.53 -13.43
CA GLN A 86 -13.88 -11.66 -14.38
C GLN A 86 -12.57 -12.45 -14.41
N ARG A 87 -11.41 -11.80 -14.24
CA ARG A 87 -10.10 -12.47 -14.20
C ARG A 87 -9.86 -13.22 -12.88
N PHE A 88 -10.41 -12.73 -11.78
CA PHE A 88 -10.28 -13.30 -10.44
C PHE A 88 -11.49 -14.14 -10.02
N SER A 89 -12.48 -14.33 -10.89
CA SER A 89 -13.76 -14.98 -10.56
C SER A 89 -14.48 -14.36 -9.36
N LEU A 90 -14.40 -13.03 -9.22
CA LEU A 90 -15.05 -12.26 -8.15
C LEU A 90 -16.03 -11.22 -8.70
N PRO A 91 -17.15 -10.95 -8.02
CA PRO A 91 -18.03 -9.84 -8.39
C PRO A 91 -17.31 -8.49 -8.29
N ALA A 92 -17.63 -7.54 -9.17
CA ALA A 92 -17.05 -6.19 -9.17
C ALA A 92 -17.13 -5.49 -7.80
N LYS A 93 -18.22 -5.70 -7.06
CA LYS A 93 -18.39 -5.19 -5.69
C LYS A 93 -17.31 -5.70 -4.75
N LYS A 94 -16.94 -6.98 -4.84
CA LYS A 94 -15.87 -7.58 -4.02
C LYS A 94 -14.50 -7.05 -4.42
N ILE A 95 -14.24 -6.90 -5.72
CA ILE A 95 -13.02 -6.25 -6.19
C ILE A 95 -12.88 -4.84 -5.64
N ASN A 96 -13.92 -4.00 -5.71
CA ASN A 96 -13.87 -2.65 -5.13
C ASN A 96 -13.66 -2.68 -3.60
N GLN A 97 -14.22 -3.66 -2.88
CA GLN A 97 -13.95 -3.82 -1.45
C GLN A 97 -12.48 -4.13 -1.18
N LEU A 98 -11.87 -5.04 -1.96
CA LEU A 98 -10.44 -5.36 -1.82
C LEU A 98 -9.54 -4.17 -2.20
N LEU A 99 -9.84 -3.47 -3.29
CA LEU A 99 -9.10 -2.27 -3.69
C LEU A 99 -9.22 -1.14 -2.65
N GLN A 100 -10.39 -1.02 -2.02
CA GLN A 100 -10.61 -0.08 -0.93
C GLN A 100 -9.83 -0.47 0.34
N GLU A 101 -9.81 -1.76 0.66
CA GLU A 101 -9.07 -2.31 1.80
C GLU A 101 -7.56 -2.07 1.65
N LEU A 102 -7.03 -2.26 0.43
CA LEU A 102 -5.65 -1.92 0.06
C LEU A 102 -5.37 -0.40 0.07
N GLY A 103 -6.37 0.43 0.36
CA GLY A 103 -6.23 1.89 0.38
C GLY A 103 -6.08 2.51 -1.01
N TRP A 104 -6.28 1.76 -2.09
CA TRP A 104 -6.11 2.25 -3.45
C TRP A 104 -7.30 3.05 -3.98
N ILE A 105 -8.48 2.87 -3.36
CA ILE A 105 -9.67 3.67 -3.63
C ILE A 105 -10.42 4.05 -2.36
N THR A 106 -11.16 5.15 -2.43
CA THR A 106 -12.08 5.62 -1.38
C THR A 106 -13.50 5.72 -1.92
N ARG A 107 -14.48 5.57 -1.03
CA ARG A 107 -15.89 5.74 -1.36
C ARG A 107 -16.29 7.18 -1.07
N HIS A 108 -16.88 7.83 -2.06
CA HIS A 108 -17.47 9.17 -1.97
C HIS A 108 -18.94 9.11 -2.38
N GLU A 109 -19.68 10.21 -2.18
CA GLU A 109 -21.11 10.30 -2.52
C GLU A 109 -21.38 9.96 -4.00
N GLN A 110 -20.47 10.37 -4.88
CA GLN A 110 -20.59 10.21 -6.34
C GLN A 110 -19.96 8.90 -6.87
N GLY A 111 -19.43 8.03 -6.01
CA GLY A 111 -18.87 6.74 -6.41
C GLY A 111 -17.48 6.46 -5.82
N TRP A 112 -16.57 5.94 -6.65
CA TRP A 112 -15.22 5.56 -6.23
C TRP A 112 -14.20 6.59 -6.70
N GLN A 113 -13.34 7.01 -5.77
CA GLN A 113 -12.20 7.88 -6.05
C GLN A 113 -10.89 7.10 -5.91
N VAL A 114 -9.96 7.33 -6.83
CA VAL A 114 -8.60 6.78 -6.74
C VAL A 114 -7.78 7.57 -5.71
N THR A 115 -6.94 6.90 -4.94
CA THR A 115 -5.98 7.55 -4.03
C THR A 115 -4.63 7.77 -4.71
N ALA A 116 -3.74 8.54 -4.08
CA ALA A 116 -2.35 8.65 -4.53
C ALA A 116 -1.67 7.27 -4.64
N SER A 117 -1.84 6.41 -3.62
CA SER A 117 -1.39 5.02 -3.65
C SER A 117 -2.05 4.20 -4.78
N GLY A 118 -3.36 4.35 -5.00
CA GLY A 118 -4.02 3.72 -6.14
C GLY A 118 -3.46 4.15 -7.50
N ALA A 119 -3.00 5.40 -7.61
CA ALA A 119 -2.38 5.91 -8.83
C ALA A 119 -1.00 5.28 -9.08
N THR A 120 -0.21 4.97 -8.06
CA THR A 120 1.11 4.31 -8.22
C THR A 120 0.98 2.87 -8.71
N VAL A 121 -0.17 2.22 -8.53
CA VAL A 121 -0.45 0.87 -9.10
C VAL A 121 -1.26 0.93 -10.40
N GLY A 122 -1.41 2.11 -11.00
CA GLY A 122 -2.00 2.30 -12.33
C GLY A 122 -3.50 2.62 -12.34
N GLY A 123 -4.10 2.95 -11.20
CA GLY A 123 -5.48 3.41 -11.08
C GLY A 123 -5.68 4.80 -11.68
N GLN A 124 -6.77 5.02 -12.41
CA GLN A 124 -7.13 6.29 -13.02
C GLN A 124 -8.59 6.62 -12.74
N GLN A 125 -8.83 7.86 -12.33
CA GLN A 125 -10.18 8.38 -12.17
C GLN A 125 -10.89 8.46 -13.53
N ARG A 126 -12.17 8.09 -13.53
CA ARG A 126 -13.12 8.28 -14.62
C ARG A 126 -14.44 8.80 -14.06
N GLU A 127 -15.18 9.44 -14.96
CA GLU A 127 -16.53 9.94 -14.73
C GLU A 127 -17.39 9.42 -15.87
N ASP A 128 -18.55 8.88 -15.53
CA ASP A 128 -19.56 8.55 -16.50
C ASP A 128 -20.23 9.83 -17.02
N LYS A 129 -20.29 9.99 -18.35
CA LYS A 129 -20.72 11.25 -18.97
C LYS A 129 -22.18 11.60 -18.69
N GLU A 130 -23.03 10.59 -18.52
CA GLU A 130 -24.48 10.74 -18.36
C GLU A 130 -24.86 10.88 -16.88
N SER A 131 -24.46 9.90 -16.08
CA SER A 131 -24.83 9.82 -14.66
C SER A 131 -23.96 10.67 -13.73
N LYS A 132 -22.82 11.18 -14.24
CA LYS A 132 -21.78 11.85 -13.43
C LYS A 132 -21.18 10.95 -12.34
N ALA A 133 -21.43 9.65 -12.40
CA ALA A 133 -20.88 8.70 -11.46
C ALA A 133 -19.37 8.57 -11.63
N GLN A 134 -18.65 8.66 -10.52
CA GLN A 134 -17.20 8.51 -10.45
C GLN A 134 -16.82 7.04 -10.27
N PHE A 135 -15.86 6.58 -11.06
CA PHE A 135 -15.32 5.23 -10.97
C PHE A 135 -13.84 5.18 -11.33
N VAL A 136 -13.17 4.10 -10.97
CA VAL A 136 -11.74 3.92 -11.21
C VAL A 136 -11.52 2.81 -12.24
N VAL A 137 -10.63 3.07 -13.19
CA VAL A 137 -10.12 2.07 -14.13
C VAL A 137 -8.63 1.86 -13.92
N TRP A 138 -8.17 0.65 -14.15
CA TRP A 138 -6.81 0.25 -13.80
C TRP A 138 -6.04 -0.14 -15.03
N HIS A 139 -4.76 0.18 -15.06
CA HIS A 139 -3.85 -0.41 -16.03
C HIS A 139 -3.89 -1.94 -15.95
N ASP A 140 -3.81 -2.64 -17.08
CA ASP A 140 -3.90 -4.11 -17.11
C ASP A 140 -2.81 -4.82 -16.29
N THR A 141 -1.71 -4.14 -15.96
CA THR A 141 -0.66 -4.62 -15.05
C THR A 141 -1.17 -4.89 -13.64
N VAL A 142 -2.28 -4.26 -13.22
CA VAL A 142 -2.84 -4.42 -11.86
C VAL A 142 -3.18 -5.88 -11.54
N ILE A 143 -3.59 -6.67 -12.54
CA ILE A 143 -3.95 -8.09 -12.35
C ILE A 143 -2.73 -8.95 -12.01
N ARG A 144 -1.52 -8.42 -12.24
CA ARG A 144 -0.24 -9.05 -11.89
C ARG A 144 0.35 -8.51 -10.59
N ASN A 145 -0.21 -7.44 -10.03
CA ASN A 145 0.27 -6.87 -8.78
C ASN A 145 0.18 -7.94 -7.66
N LYS A 146 1.30 -8.11 -6.94
CA LYS A 146 1.45 -9.14 -5.92
C LYS A 146 0.43 -8.96 -4.79
N ARG A 147 0.19 -7.72 -4.36
CA ARG A 147 -0.72 -7.39 -3.25
C ARG A 147 -2.16 -7.70 -3.61
N LEU A 148 -2.63 -7.26 -4.77
CA LEU A 148 -3.99 -7.57 -5.21
C LEU A 148 -4.23 -9.08 -5.34
N LYS A 149 -3.27 -9.81 -5.93
CA LYS A 149 -3.35 -11.28 -6.02
C LYS A 149 -3.44 -11.93 -4.64
N GLN A 150 -2.56 -11.53 -3.73
CA GLN A 150 -2.53 -12.05 -2.37
C GLN A 150 -3.86 -11.79 -1.65
N SER A 151 -4.39 -10.56 -1.71
CA SER A 151 -5.69 -10.23 -1.10
C SER A 151 -6.86 -11.02 -1.71
N VAL A 152 -6.83 -11.32 -3.01
CA VAL A 152 -7.84 -12.18 -3.66
C VAL A 152 -7.74 -13.62 -3.16
N VAL A 153 -6.53 -14.16 -3.05
CA VAL A 153 -6.28 -15.52 -2.54
C VAL A 153 -6.73 -15.65 -1.09
N GLU A 154 -6.36 -14.69 -0.23
CA GLU A 154 -6.79 -14.62 1.17
C GLU A 154 -8.30 -14.51 1.30
N PHE A 155 -8.92 -13.62 0.52
CA PHE A 155 -10.38 -13.43 0.54
C PHE A 155 -11.14 -14.66 0.06
N SER A 156 -10.62 -15.37 -0.94
CA SER A 156 -11.26 -16.57 -1.51
C SER A 156 -11.00 -17.84 -0.69
N GLY A 157 -10.07 -17.80 0.26
CA GLY A 157 -9.70 -18.96 1.06
C GLY A 157 -9.00 -20.06 0.26
N GLN A 158 -8.51 -19.77 -0.95
CA GLN A 158 -7.86 -20.76 -1.83
C GLN A 158 -6.66 -21.44 -1.16
N ASP A 159 -5.93 -20.70 -0.32
CA ASP A 159 -4.78 -21.21 0.42
C ASP A 159 -5.10 -21.51 1.90
N ALA A 160 -6.38 -21.55 2.28
CA ALA A 160 -6.77 -21.79 3.67
C ALA A 160 -6.23 -23.13 4.20
N GLU A 161 -6.14 -24.17 3.36
CA GLU A 161 -5.55 -25.47 3.72
C GLU A 161 -4.02 -25.46 3.73
N ALA A 162 -3.37 -24.66 2.87
CA ALA A 162 -1.91 -24.52 2.85
C ALA A 162 -1.40 -23.74 4.08
N HIS A 163 -2.21 -22.81 4.58
CA HIS A 163 -1.96 -22.05 5.81
C HIS A 163 -2.66 -22.63 7.04
N ALA A 164 -3.39 -23.74 6.90
CA ALA A 164 -4.09 -24.38 8.01
C ALA A 164 -3.10 -24.77 9.11
N THR A 165 -3.53 -24.46 10.33
CA THR A 165 -2.76 -24.48 11.57
C THR A 165 -2.02 -25.79 11.84
N ASP A 166 -2.45 -26.93 11.29
CA ASP A 166 -1.79 -28.22 11.54
C ASP A 166 -0.38 -28.35 10.93
N LYS A 167 -0.04 -27.59 9.88
CA LYS A 167 1.34 -27.54 9.33
C LYS A 167 2.10 -26.26 9.68
N SER A 168 1.38 -25.19 10.04
CA SER A 168 1.98 -23.91 10.42
C SER A 168 2.25 -23.78 11.93
N LEU A 169 1.58 -24.53 12.82
CA LEU A 169 1.87 -24.45 14.26
C LEU A 169 3.29 -24.89 14.62
N SER A 170 3.83 -25.91 13.96
CA SER A 170 5.19 -26.39 14.23
C SER A 170 6.26 -25.49 13.61
N SER A 171 6.05 -24.99 12.39
CA SER A 171 6.99 -24.10 11.69
C SER A 171 6.93 -22.64 12.16
N PHE A 172 5.75 -22.14 12.57
CA PHE A 172 5.57 -20.81 13.15
C PHE A 172 6.15 -20.74 14.56
N ARG A 173 5.84 -21.73 15.43
CA ARG A 173 6.46 -21.81 16.78
C ARG A 173 7.98 -22.04 16.74
N GLN A 174 8.51 -22.68 15.70
CA GLN A 174 9.95 -22.93 15.58
C GLN A 174 10.75 -21.74 15.02
N LYS A 175 10.10 -20.77 14.36
CA LYS A 175 10.81 -19.70 13.65
C LYS A 175 10.53 -18.29 14.19
N PHE A 176 9.38 -18.07 14.83
CA PHE A 176 9.03 -16.80 15.48
C PHE A 176 8.27 -17.08 16.78
N GLU A 177 8.84 -16.64 17.90
CA GLU A 177 8.24 -16.83 19.21
C GLU A 177 7.07 -15.85 19.41
N ALA A 178 5.93 -16.06 18.74
CA ALA A 178 4.69 -15.40 19.10
C ALA A 178 4.18 -16.00 20.43
N LYS A 179 4.76 -15.54 21.55
CA LYS A 179 4.61 -16.13 22.89
C LYS A 179 3.30 -15.75 23.57
N HIS A 180 2.73 -14.62 23.17
CA HIS A 180 1.74 -13.93 23.96
C HIS A 180 0.37 -14.00 23.29
N ARG A 181 -0.61 -14.62 23.97
CA ARG A 181 -1.99 -14.68 23.48
C ARG A 181 -2.79 -13.51 24.03
N THR A 182 -3.46 -12.76 23.16
CA THR A 182 -4.27 -11.60 23.51
C THR A 182 -5.72 -12.01 23.81
N LEU A 183 -6.54 -11.06 24.27
CA LEU A 183 -7.93 -11.29 24.67
C LEU A 183 -8.86 -11.58 23.48
N ASP A 184 -8.57 -11.02 22.30
CA ASP A 184 -9.34 -11.26 21.08
C ASP A 184 -8.87 -12.49 20.29
N GLY A 185 -7.72 -13.05 20.69
CA GLY A 185 -7.20 -14.32 20.20
C GLY A 185 -5.98 -14.22 19.30
N HIS A 186 -5.42 -13.02 19.06
CA HIS A 186 -4.13 -12.89 18.39
C HIS A 186 -2.98 -13.52 19.18
N TYR A 187 -1.93 -13.89 18.45
CA TYR A 187 -0.64 -14.28 19.01
C TYR A 187 0.39 -13.23 18.63
N VAL A 188 0.91 -12.51 19.62
CA VAL A 188 1.81 -11.38 19.43
C VAL A 188 3.22 -11.69 19.93
N ARG A 189 4.20 -10.89 19.48
CA ARG A 189 5.63 -11.14 19.65
C ARG A 189 6.17 -10.58 20.96
N SER A 190 5.59 -9.50 21.47
CA SER A 190 6.07 -8.82 22.68
C SER A 190 4.97 -8.53 23.69
N LYS A 191 5.35 -8.26 24.95
CA LYS A 191 4.41 -7.83 26.00
C LYS A 191 3.77 -6.47 25.69
N GLY A 192 4.53 -5.56 25.08
CA GLY A 192 4.02 -4.24 24.68
C GLY A 192 2.91 -4.38 23.65
N GLU A 193 3.13 -5.19 22.61
CA GLU A 193 2.08 -5.52 21.62
C GLU A 193 0.85 -6.15 22.29
N LEU A 194 1.02 -7.06 23.26
CA LEU A 194 -0.12 -7.66 23.98
C LEU A 194 -0.94 -6.61 24.72
N ILE A 195 -0.28 -5.64 25.36
CA ILE A 195 -0.96 -4.58 26.12
C ILE A 195 -1.71 -3.66 25.15
N ILE A 196 -1.09 -3.29 24.02
CA ILE A 196 -1.71 -2.46 22.98
C ILE A 196 -2.92 -3.18 22.36
N ASP A 197 -2.77 -4.43 21.95
CA ASP A 197 -3.84 -5.24 21.34
C ASP A 197 -5.04 -5.36 22.29
N ASN A 198 -4.79 -5.76 23.54
CA ASN A 198 -5.84 -5.84 24.56
C ASN A 198 -6.52 -4.49 24.79
N TRP A 199 -5.76 -3.39 24.78
CA TRP A 199 -6.33 -2.05 24.92
C TRP A 199 -7.26 -1.71 23.75
N LEU A 200 -6.83 -1.97 22.51
CA LEU A 200 -7.64 -1.77 21.31
C LEU A 200 -8.93 -2.60 21.36
N TYR A 201 -8.81 -3.88 21.72
CA TYR A 201 -9.94 -4.79 21.85
C TYR A 201 -10.94 -4.34 22.93
N MET A 202 -10.45 -4.00 24.12
CA MET A 202 -11.31 -3.56 25.24
C MET A 202 -12.02 -2.24 24.95
N ASN A 203 -11.46 -1.41 24.06
CA ASN A 203 -12.07 -0.18 23.56
C ASN A 203 -12.98 -0.38 22.34
N GLY A 204 -13.20 -1.62 21.89
CA GLY A 204 -14.03 -1.93 20.73
C GLY A 204 -13.45 -1.42 19.41
N ILE A 205 -12.14 -1.18 19.36
CA ILE A 205 -11.45 -0.70 18.16
C ILE A 205 -11.10 -1.92 17.31
N VAL A 206 -11.76 -2.03 16.17
CA VAL A 206 -11.45 -3.03 15.15
C VAL A 206 -10.02 -2.80 14.66
N HIS A 207 -9.20 -3.84 14.72
CA HIS A 207 -7.81 -3.80 14.30
C HIS A 207 -7.40 -5.11 13.63
N ALA A 208 -6.32 -5.07 12.87
CA ALA A 208 -5.63 -6.24 12.35
C ALA A 208 -4.19 -6.23 12.88
N TYR A 209 -3.71 -7.38 13.36
CA TYR A 209 -2.33 -7.56 13.82
C TYR A 209 -1.40 -8.01 12.69
N ASP A 210 -0.14 -7.59 12.74
CA ASP A 210 0.93 -7.98 11.80
C ASP A 210 0.55 -7.69 10.34
N ARG A 211 0.04 -6.47 10.10
CA ARG A 211 -0.53 -6.08 8.81
C ARG A 211 0.56 -5.61 7.86
N GLN A 212 0.64 -6.28 6.71
CA GLN A 212 1.53 -5.86 5.64
C GLN A 212 1.04 -4.60 4.93
N LEU A 213 1.96 -3.68 4.64
CA LEU A 213 1.64 -2.48 3.89
C LEU A 213 1.22 -2.83 2.44
N PRO A 214 0.28 -2.07 1.84
CA PRO A 214 -0.27 -2.34 0.51
C PRO A 214 0.66 -1.81 -0.61
N ILE A 215 1.96 -2.08 -0.46
CA ILE A 215 3.07 -1.74 -1.36
C ILE A 215 3.90 -3.00 -1.61
N GLU A 216 4.65 -3.05 -2.70
CA GLU A 216 5.41 -4.27 -3.00
C GLU A 216 6.53 -4.61 -2.02
N GLN A 217 7.12 -3.61 -1.35
CA GLN A 217 8.12 -3.82 -0.31
C GLN A 217 7.54 -4.69 0.81
N ASP A 218 8.37 -5.56 1.37
CA ASP A 218 7.98 -6.44 2.47
C ASP A 218 8.13 -5.72 3.80
N VAL A 219 7.15 -4.85 4.09
CA VAL A 219 7.09 -4.06 5.32
C VAL A 219 5.81 -4.41 6.07
N LEU A 220 5.97 -4.72 7.35
CA LEU A 220 4.89 -5.06 8.27
C LEU A 220 4.69 -3.90 9.26
N SER A 221 3.44 -3.63 9.58
CA SER A 221 3.03 -2.81 10.71
C SER A 221 2.47 -3.71 11.79
N ASP A 222 2.69 -3.37 13.06
CA ASP A 222 2.17 -4.17 14.17
C ASP A 222 0.64 -4.19 14.16
N PHE A 223 0.02 -3.04 13.88
CA PHE A 223 -1.44 -2.94 13.84
C PHE A 223 -1.93 -2.05 12.70
N TYR A 224 -3.06 -2.42 12.12
CA TYR A 224 -3.83 -1.57 11.20
C TYR A 224 -5.23 -1.33 11.74
N LEU A 225 -5.66 -0.06 11.75
CA LEU A 225 -6.96 0.37 12.24
C LEU A 225 -7.85 0.81 11.07
N PRO A 226 -8.76 -0.04 10.56
CA PRO A 226 -9.50 0.22 9.33
C PRO A 226 -10.42 1.45 9.42
N ALA A 227 -10.92 1.78 10.61
CA ALA A 227 -11.84 2.90 10.82
C ALA A 227 -11.20 4.26 10.48
N GLY A 228 -9.91 4.44 10.84
CA GLY A 228 -9.14 5.64 10.54
C GLY A 228 -8.17 5.50 9.37
N LYS A 229 -8.08 4.31 8.76
CA LYS A 229 -7.09 3.94 7.73
C LYS A 229 -5.67 4.31 8.15
N VAL A 230 -5.35 4.00 9.40
CA VAL A 230 -4.10 4.38 10.05
C VAL A 230 -3.40 3.13 10.56
N TYR A 231 -2.09 3.11 10.39
CA TYR A 231 -1.21 2.08 10.94
C TYR A 231 -0.74 2.50 12.32
N LEU A 232 -0.48 1.55 13.20
CA LEU A 232 0.08 1.79 14.51
C LEU A 232 1.31 0.90 14.65
N GLN A 233 2.44 1.54 14.92
CA GLN A 233 3.73 0.89 15.11
C GLN A 233 4.19 1.07 16.55
N TYR A 234 4.51 -0.05 17.19
CA TYR A 234 5.20 -0.08 18.46
C TYR A 234 6.71 -0.12 18.20
N TRP A 235 7.44 0.86 18.71
CA TRP A 235 8.90 0.99 18.58
C TRP A 235 9.66 0.30 19.71
N GLY A 236 9.17 -0.86 20.13
CA GLY A 236 9.79 -1.69 21.14
C GLY A 236 9.65 -3.18 20.85
N ASP A 237 10.45 -3.99 21.52
CA ASP A 237 10.44 -5.44 21.44
C ASP A 237 10.70 -6.06 22.82
N GLU A 238 10.97 -7.38 22.89
CA GLU A 238 11.32 -8.04 24.15
C GLU A 238 12.69 -7.60 24.73
N GLN A 239 13.57 -7.02 23.91
CA GLN A 239 14.94 -6.66 24.24
C GLN A 239 15.14 -5.16 24.48
N GLY A 240 14.19 -4.30 24.09
CA GLY A 240 14.22 -2.86 24.32
C GLY A 240 13.55 -2.06 23.20
N SER A 241 14.11 -0.90 22.87
CA SER A 241 13.59 -0.01 21.84
C SER A 241 14.20 -0.30 20.47
N THR A 242 13.41 -0.09 19.41
CA THR A 242 13.91 -0.11 18.03
C THR A 242 14.97 0.98 17.81
N SER A 243 16.03 0.68 17.04
CA SER A 243 17.07 1.67 16.76
C SER A 243 16.53 2.86 15.96
N GLU A 244 17.11 4.05 16.17
CA GLU A 244 16.70 5.28 15.48
C GLU A 244 16.82 5.16 13.95
N GLN A 245 17.89 4.53 13.46
CA GLN A 245 18.10 4.30 12.03
C GLN A 245 17.00 3.42 11.41
N GLN A 246 16.56 2.37 12.11
CA GLN A 246 15.47 1.51 11.63
C GLN A 246 14.13 2.26 11.64
N ARG A 247 13.87 3.05 12.69
CA ARG A 247 12.68 3.90 12.78
C ARG A 247 12.63 4.92 11.64
N GLU A 248 13.73 5.63 11.37
CA GLU A 248 13.83 6.58 10.25
C GLU A 248 13.59 5.89 8.90
N THR A 249 14.17 4.72 8.70
CA THR A 249 13.99 3.94 7.46
C THR A 249 12.52 3.56 7.25
N ILE A 250 11.85 3.06 8.30
CA ILE A 250 10.46 2.64 8.21
C ILE A 250 9.55 3.86 8.03
N THR A 251 9.69 4.90 8.86
CA THR A 251 8.87 6.13 8.78
C THR A 251 9.01 6.85 7.44
N ALA A 252 10.18 6.79 6.79
CA ALA A 252 10.37 7.31 5.44
C ALA A 252 9.48 6.61 4.40
N ILE A 253 9.26 5.29 4.53
CA ILE A 253 8.37 4.53 3.64
C ILE A 253 6.92 4.99 3.82
N TYR A 254 6.48 5.18 5.08
CA TYR A 254 5.14 5.71 5.34
C TYR A 254 4.95 7.10 4.74
N ALA A 255 5.93 8.00 4.91
CA ALA A 255 5.89 9.33 4.34
C ALA A 255 5.92 9.33 2.81
N GLU A 256 6.73 8.47 2.18
CA GLU A 256 6.81 8.33 0.72
C GLU A 256 5.48 7.91 0.10
N HIS A 257 4.76 7.01 0.77
CA HIS A 257 3.50 6.43 0.30
C HIS A 257 2.25 7.10 0.88
N GLU A 258 2.42 8.18 1.64
CA GLU A 258 1.33 8.94 2.29
C GLU A 258 0.44 8.07 3.20
N PHE A 259 1.05 7.09 3.87
CA PHE A 259 0.37 6.27 4.87
C PHE A 259 0.38 6.96 6.23
N ALA A 260 -0.79 7.01 6.86
CA ALA A 260 -0.94 7.49 8.23
C ALA A 260 -0.31 6.50 9.22
N LEU A 261 0.50 7.01 10.15
CA LEU A 261 1.20 6.22 11.15
C LEU A 261 1.00 6.82 12.54
N ILE A 262 0.69 5.98 13.52
CA ILE A 262 0.69 6.27 14.94
C ILE A 262 1.89 5.58 15.57
N ASP A 263 2.82 6.38 16.08
CA ASP A 263 3.97 5.87 16.84
C ASP A 263 3.59 5.63 18.31
N ILE A 264 3.95 4.45 18.82
CA ILE A 264 3.88 4.09 20.24
C ILE A 264 5.26 3.65 20.71
N TYR A 265 5.73 4.23 21.81
CA TYR A 265 7.04 3.92 22.39
C TYR A 265 6.90 3.07 23.66
N PRO A 266 7.97 2.38 24.11
CA PRO A 266 7.93 1.60 25.35
C PRO A 266 7.40 2.37 26.56
N GLU A 267 7.75 3.65 26.68
CA GLU A 267 7.28 4.57 27.72
C GLU A 267 5.78 4.91 27.63
N ASP A 268 5.14 4.74 26.47
CA ASP A 268 3.70 4.98 26.32
C ASP A 268 2.86 3.82 26.87
N ILE A 269 3.45 2.62 27.03
CA ILE A 269 2.74 1.39 27.41
C ILE A 269 2.06 1.50 28.78
N GLU A 270 2.71 2.15 29.75
CA GLU A 270 2.15 2.36 31.09
C GLU A 270 1.04 3.43 31.12
N HIS A 271 0.89 4.21 30.04
CA HIS A 271 0.02 5.38 29.96
C HIS A 271 -0.88 5.38 28.71
N LEU A 272 -1.23 4.20 28.17
CA LEU A 272 -2.02 4.10 26.93
C LEU A 272 -3.38 4.80 27.03
N ASP A 273 -4.07 4.72 28.17
CA ASP A 273 -5.36 5.39 28.38
C ASP A 273 -5.28 6.92 28.24
N GLU A 274 -4.12 7.51 28.51
CA GLU A 274 -3.90 8.95 28.37
C GLU A 274 -3.41 9.31 26.96
N ARG A 275 -2.50 8.50 26.41
CA ARG A 275 -1.77 8.80 25.18
C ARG A 275 -2.56 8.42 23.93
N LEU A 276 -3.05 7.18 23.88
CA LEU A 276 -3.58 6.59 22.66
C LEU A 276 -4.92 7.21 22.21
N PRO A 277 -5.88 7.57 23.10
CA PRO A 277 -7.11 8.24 22.67
C PRO A 277 -6.89 9.56 21.94
N SER A 278 -5.87 10.33 22.33
CA SER A 278 -5.54 11.61 21.68
C SER A 278 -5.04 11.40 20.25
N LYS A 279 -4.09 10.47 20.06
CA LYS A 279 -3.53 10.07 18.77
C LYS A 279 -4.61 9.50 17.84
N LEU A 280 -5.49 8.64 18.36
CA LEU A 280 -6.58 8.03 17.60
C LEU A 280 -7.61 9.06 17.10
N ARG A 281 -7.89 10.09 17.90
CA ARG A 281 -8.88 11.13 17.57
C ARG A 281 -8.48 11.93 16.33
N GLU A 282 -7.19 12.10 16.07
CA GLU A 282 -6.68 12.75 14.85
C GLU A 282 -7.11 12.02 13.58
N PHE A 283 -7.38 10.71 13.69
CA PHE A 283 -7.85 9.85 12.59
C PHE A 283 -9.34 9.53 12.68
N GLY A 284 -10.10 10.27 13.50
CA GLY A 284 -11.54 10.09 13.68
C GLY A 284 -11.92 8.80 14.43
N ILE A 285 -10.95 8.12 15.05
CA ILE A 285 -11.20 6.93 15.87
C ILE A 285 -11.50 7.41 17.29
N LYS A 286 -12.63 6.98 17.84
CA LYS A 286 -13.02 7.27 19.22
C LYS A 286 -12.73 6.07 20.10
N ALA A 287 -12.02 6.31 21.19
CA ALA A 287 -11.96 5.42 22.34
C ALA A 287 -12.83 6.04 23.44
N TYR A 288 -13.77 5.24 23.97
CA TYR A 288 -14.81 5.62 24.93
C TYR A 288 -15.90 6.57 24.41
#